data_AF-A0A1C4W7T7-F1
#
_entry.id   AF-A0A1C4W7T7-F1
#
_cell.length_a   1.000
_cell.length_b   1.000
_cell.length_c   1.000
_cell.angle_alpha   90.00
_cell.angle_beta   90.00
_cell.angle_gamma   90.00
#
_symmetry.space_group_name_H-M   'P 1'
#
loop_
_entity.id
_entity.type
_entity.pdbx_description
1 polymer ?
#
loop_
_entity_poly.entity_id
_entity_poly.type
_entity_poly.pdbx_seq_one_letter_code
_entity_poly.pdbx_strand_id
1 'polypeptide(L)' 'MDDDAGRRPTTRDRTVRRLRVASLWADAAVVVATVSGREDISASAGALSTTFRCAAELLEGPSQR' A
#
# COMPACT_ATOMS: atom_id res chain seq x y z
N MET A 1 24.15 23.01 -15.69
CA MET A 1 22.72 22.84 -15.93
C MET A 1 22.60 21.46 -16.55
N ASP A 2 22.29 20.40 -15.82
CA ASP A 2 21.27 20.30 -14.78
C ASP A 2 21.64 19.33 -13.66
N ASP A 3 21.61 19.84 -12.42
CA ASP A 3 21.67 19.08 -11.18
C ASP A 3 20.33 18.35 -10.95
N ASP A 4 20.18 17.13 -11.48
CA ASP A 4 19.03 16.24 -11.17
C ASP A 4 19.42 15.07 -10.25
N ALA A 5 20.40 15.29 -9.37
CA ALA A 5 20.88 14.29 -8.40
C ALA A 5 20.27 14.48 -7.00
N GLY A 6 19.15 15.21 -6.88
CA GLY A 6 18.71 15.76 -5.60
C GLY A 6 17.20 15.78 -5.36
N ARG A 7 16.37 15.04 -6.12
CA ARG A 7 14.94 14.99 -5.85
C ARG A 7 14.70 14.25 -4.53
N ARG A 8 14.73 14.99 -3.43
CA ARG A 8 14.37 14.49 -2.10
C ARG A 8 13.01 13.82 -2.23
N PRO A 9 12.87 12.54 -1.80
CA PRO A 9 11.59 11.86 -1.84
C PRO A 9 10.59 12.73 -1.08
N THR A 10 9.53 13.12 -1.76
CA THR A 10 8.53 13.99 -1.18
C THR A 10 7.82 13.24 -0.06
N THR A 11 7.20 13.97 0.86
CA THR A 11 6.36 13.33 1.91
C THR A 11 5.31 12.40 1.29
N ARG A 12 4.83 12.72 0.08
CA ARG A 12 3.92 11.91 -0.74
C ARG A 12 4.54 10.56 -1.12
N ASP A 13 5.77 10.53 -1.64
CA ASP A 13 6.47 9.29 -2.01
C ASP A 13 6.69 8.36 -0.81
N ARG A 14 7.05 8.94 0.35
CA ARG A 14 7.20 8.15 1.59
C ARG A 14 5.87 7.57 2.05
N THR A 15 4.78 8.33 1.94
CA THR A 15 3.44 7.87 2.32
C THR A 15 2.94 6.76 1.40
N VAL A 16 3.11 6.91 0.08
CA VAL A 16 2.79 5.86 -0.90
C VAL A 16 3.58 4.58 -0.61
N ARG A 17 4.88 4.70 -0.33
CA ARG A 17 5.71 3.55 0.04
C ARG A 17 5.22 2.86 1.31
N ARG A 18 4.83 3.62 2.33
CA ARG A 18 4.26 3.08 3.57
C ARG A 18 2.93 2.36 3.33
N LEU A 19 2.06 2.91 2.49
CA LEU A 19 0.79 2.28 2.12
C LEU A 19 1.00 0.97 1.35
N ARG A 20 1.94 0.94 0.40
CA ARG A 20 2.31 -0.29 -0.31
C ARG A 20 2.87 -1.36 0.64
N VAL A 21 3.72 -0.97 1.59
CA VAL A 21 4.22 -1.87 2.63
C VAL A 21 3.07 -2.36 3.52
N ALA A 22 2.15 -1.48 3.95
CA ALA A 22 0.99 -1.86 4.74
C ALA A 22 0.05 -2.83 3.99
N SER A 23 -0.15 -2.64 2.69
CA SER A 23 -0.90 -3.57 1.83
C SER A 23 -0.24 -4.96 1.80
N LEU A 24 1.09 -5.04 1.65
CA LEU A 24 1.81 -6.32 1.71
C LEU A 24 1.65 -7.03 3.07
N TRP A 25 1.70 -6.27 4.17
CA TRP A 25 1.44 -6.83 5.50
C TRP A 25 0.00 -7.32 5.66
N ALA A 26 -0.97 -6.59 5.11
CA ALA A 26 -2.36 -7.00 5.10
C ALA A 26 -2.55 -8.29 4.29
N ASP A 27 -1.94 -8.40 3.11
CA ASP A 27 -1.98 -9.63 2.30
C ASP A 27 -1.34 -10.82 3.05
N ALA A 28 -0.21 -10.60 3.74
CA ALA A 28 0.39 -11.64 4.59
C ALA A 28 -0.54 -12.05 5.74
N ALA A 29 -1.23 -11.08 6.36
CA ALA A 29 -2.21 -11.35 7.40
C ALA A 29 -3.42 -12.14 6.88
N VAL A 30 -3.89 -11.89 5.64
CA VAL A 30 -4.92 -12.70 4.97
C VAL A 30 -4.49 -14.16 4.88
N VAL A 31 -3.27 -14.42 4.41
CA VAL A 31 -2.74 -15.79 4.26
C VAL A 31 -2.67 -16.48 5.62
N VAL A 32 -2.10 -15.83 6.63
CA VAL A 32 -1.97 -16.38 7.99
C VAL A 32 -3.35 -16.64 8.61
N ALA A 33 -4.28 -15.71 8.48
CA ALA A 33 -5.64 -15.86 9.00
C ALA A 33 -6.39 -17.01 8.33
N THR A 34 -6.26 -17.14 7.00
CA THR A 34 -6.90 -18.22 6.23
C THR A 34 -6.34 -19.60 6.64
N VAL A 35 -5.01 -19.73 6.74
CA VAL A 35 -4.37 -20.98 7.20
C VAL A 35 -4.75 -21.32 8.65
N SER A 36 -4.99 -20.30 9.47
CA SER A 36 -5.42 -20.46 10.86
C SER A 36 -6.93 -20.69 11.03
N GLY A 37 -7.70 -20.77 9.93
CA GLY A 37 -9.16 -20.93 9.96
C GLY A 37 -9.92 -19.73 10.52
N ARG A 38 -9.33 -18.53 10.50
CA ARG A 38 -9.93 -17.28 10.99
C ARG A 38 -10.45 -16.44 9.83
N GLU A 39 -11.57 -16.85 9.26
CA GLU A 39 -12.17 -16.23 8.08
C GLU A 39 -12.61 -14.77 8.32
N ASP A 40 -13.05 -14.44 9.54
CA ASP A 40 -13.41 -13.05 9.89
C ASP A 40 -12.21 -12.09 9.78
N ILE A 41 -11.02 -12.57 10.12
CA ILE A 41 -9.77 -11.81 10.07
C ILE A 41 -9.25 -11.73 8.64
N SER A 42 -9.39 -12.79 7.83
CA SER A 42 -8.95 -12.77 6.43
C SER A 42 -9.79 -11.80 5.59
N ALA A 43 -11.11 -11.74 5.80
CA ALA A 43 -11.97 -10.79 5.11
C ALA A 43 -11.61 -9.32 5.45
N SER A 44 -11.42 -9.03 6.73
CA SER A 44 -11.08 -7.68 7.19
C SER A 44 -9.66 -7.26 6.79
N ALA A 45 -8.68 -8.18 6.80
CA ALA A 45 -7.35 -7.91 6.27
C ALA A 45 -7.35 -7.68 4.75
N GLY A 46 -8.17 -8.42 3.99
CA GLY A 46 -8.35 -8.21 2.55
C GLY A 46 -8.90 -6.82 2.24
N ALA A 47 -9.94 -6.39 2.98
CA ALA A 47 -10.50 -5.04 2.85
C ALA A 47 -9.48 -3.94 3.14
N LEU A 48 -8.63 -4.13 4.16
CA LEU A 48 -7.53 -3.21 4.47
C LEU A 48 -6.49 -3.16 3.34
N SER A 49 -6.11 -4.30 2.76
CA SER A 49 -5.18 -4.36 1.62
C SER A 49 -5.71 -3.55 0.43
N THR A 50 -6.98 -3.73 0.05
CA THR A 50 -7.61 -2.95 -1.03
C THR A 50 -7.66 -1.46 -0.70
N THR A 51 -7.99 -1.10 0.54
CA THR A 51 -8.05 0.29 0.99
C THR A 51 -6.67 0.97 0.89
N PHE A 52 -5.60 0.30 1.34
CA PHE A 52 -4.24 0.83 1.24
C PHE A 52 -3.78 0.98 -0.20
N ARG A 53 -4.18 0.06 -1.09
CA ARG A 53 -3.87 0.13 -2.52
C ARG A 53 -4.58 1.32 -3.19
N CYS A 54 -5.89 1.47 -2.97
CA CYS A 54 -6.62 2.63 -3.49
C CYS A 54 -6.09 3.95 -2.93
N ALA A 55 -5.72 4.01 -1.64
CA ALA A 55 -5.12 5.19 -1.05
C ALA A 55 -3.76 5.52 -1.69
N ALA A 56 -2.95 4.50 -2.01
CA ALA A 56 -1.68 4.68 -2.72
C ALA A 56 -1.90 5.20 -4.14
N GLU A 57 -2.88 4.66 -4.88
CA GLU A 57 -3.24 5.11 -6.24
C GLU A 57 -3.75 6.56 -6.25
N LEU A 58 -4.63 6.93 -5.30
CA LEU A 58 -5.11 8.31 -5.15
C LEU A 58 -3.96 9.28 -4.81
N LEU A 59 -3.01 8.84 -4.00
CA LEU A 59 -1.80 9.58 -3.67
C LEU A 59 -0.73 9.52 -4.75
N GLU A 60 -0.82 8.66 -5.76
CA GLU A 60 -0.01 8.78 -6.97
C GLU A 60 -0.63 9.84 -7.90
N GLY A 61 -1.93 10.12 -7.73
CA GLY A 61 -2.68 11.08 -8.54
C GLY A 61 -3.11 10.44 -9.85
N PRO A 62 -3.90 11.13 -10.70
CA PRO A 62 -4.23 10.63 -12.03
C PRO A 62 -2.95 10.57 -12.86
N SER A 63 -2.17 9.49 -12.70
CA SER A 63 -1.10 9.12 -13.59
C SER A 63 -1.75 8.92 -14.96
N GLN A 64 -1.33 9.77 -15.87
CA GLN A 64 -1.86 9.92 -17.22
C GLN A 64 -2.14 8.56 -17.88
N ARG A 65 -3.38 8.47 -18.38
CA ARG A 65 -3.80 7.50 -19.39
C ARG A 65 -3.01 7.69 -20.68
#